data_AF-A0A0A8ZCX7-F1
#
_entry.id   AF-A0A0A8ZCX7-F1
#
_cell.length_a   1.000
_cell.length_b   1.000
_cell.length_c   1.000
_cell.angle_alpha   90.00
_cell.angle_beta   90.00
_cell.angle_gamma   90.00
#
_symmetry.space_group_name_H-M   'P 1'
#
loop_
_entity.id
_entity.type
_entity.pdbx_description
1 polymer ?
#
loop_
_entity_poly.entity_id
_entity_poly.type
_entity_poly.pdbx_seq_one_letter_code
_entity_poly.pdbx_strand_id
1 'polypeptide(L)' 'MLVFANKQDLPNAMSAEEIAEKLELQSLSNRTWHIQGGSATSGKGLYEAMDWLCANINTKA' A
#
# COMPACT_ATOMS: atom_id res chain seq x y z
N MET A 1 2.52 5.64 6.65
CA MET A 1 3.09 4.30 6.38
C MET A 1 2.47 3.78 5.10
N LEU A 2 3.28 3.44 4.12
CA LEU A 2 2.81 2.87 2.85
C LEU A 2 2.99 1.35 2.90
N VAL A 3 1.94 0.60 2.61
CA VAL A 3 1.98 -0.84 2.34
C VAL A 3 1.82 -1.03 0.84
N PHE A 4 2.82 -1.63 0.19
CA PHE A 4 2.74 -1.95 -1.23
C PHE A 4 2.32 -3.40 -1.42
N ALA A 5 1.06 -3.63 -1.78
CA ALA A 5 0.50 -4.94 -2.10
C ALA A 5 1.04 -5.40 -3.47
N ASN A 6 2.28 -5.89 -3.47
CA ASN A 6 3.03 -6.25 -4.67
C ASN A 6 2.57 -7.59 -5.29
N LYS A 7 2.99 -7.82 -6.54
CA LYS A 7 2.76 -9.04 -7.33
C LYS A 7 1.31 -9.25 -7.75
N GLN A 8 0.53 -8.18 -7.91
CA GLN A 8 -0.86 -8.23 -8.38
C GLN A 8 -1.00 -8.77 -9.83
N ASP A 9 0.12 -8.99 -10.51
CA ASP A 9 0.19 -9.67 -11.81
C ASP A 9 0.04 -11.20 -11.72
N LEU A 10 0.15 -11.80 -10.54
CA LEU A 10 0.03 -13.24 -10.37
C LEU A 10 -1.44 -13.68 -10.21
N PRO A 11 -1.85 -14.84 -10.77
CA PRO A 11 -3.24 -15.30 -10.78
C PRO A 11 -3.83 -15.61 -9.40
N ASN A 12 -3.00 -15.70 -8.35
CA ASN A 12 -3.42 -15.97 -6.97
C ASN A 12 -2.95 -14.88 -5.99
N ALA A 13 -2.67 -13.68 -6.50
CA ALA A 13 -2.35 -12.55 -5.64
C ALA A 13 -3.58 -12.17 -4.82
N MET A 14 -3.40 -12.01 -3.50
CA MET A 14 -4.44 -11.42 -2.66
C MET A 14 -4.66 -9.97 -3.05
N SER A 15 -5.89 -9.50 -3.01
CA SER A 15 -6.22 -8.10 -3.27
C SER A 15 -5.62 -7.18 -2.20
N ALA A 16 -5.55 -5.89 -2.49
CA ALA A 16 -5.11 -4.90 -1.50
C ALA A 16 -6.02 -4.90 -0.26
N GLU A 17 -7.33 -5.08 -0.45
CA GLU A 17 -8.32 -5.17 0.62
C GLU A 17 -8.10 -6.41 1.49
N GLU A 18 -7.93 -7.59 0.88
CA GLU A 18 -7.65 -8.84 1.61
C GLU A 18 -6.36 -8.75 2.44
N ILE A 19 -5.33 -8.09 1.88
CA ILE A 19 -4.07 -7.85 2.59
C ILE A 19 -4.30 -6.86 3.75
N ALA A 20 -5.07 -5.79 3.55
CA ALA A 20 -5.37 -4.82 4.58
C ALA A 20 -6.11 -5.45 5.77
N GLU A 21 -7.05 -6.35 5.50
CA GLU A 21 -7.75 -7.13 6.52
C GLU A 21 -6.81 -8.07 7.28
N LYS A 22 -6.00 -8.87 6.57
CA LYS A 22 -5.06 -9.82 7.19
C LYS A 22 -3.94 -9.16 7.99
N LEU A 23 -3.55 -7.95 7.62
CA LEU A 23 -2.59 -7.13 8.36
C LEU A 23 -3.26 -6.26 9.43
N GLU A 24 -4.58 -6.37 9.57
CA GLU A 24 -5.39 -5.62 10.53
C GLU A 24 -5.14 -4.11 10.44
N LEU A 25 -4.94 -3.56 9.23
CA LEU A 25 -4.57 -2.15 9.06
C LEU A 25 -5.63 -1.20 9.63
N GLN A 26 -6.91 -1.60 9.59
CA GLN A 26 -8.01 -0.84 10.18
C GLN A 26 -7.90 -0.69 11.71
N SER A 27 -7.16 -1.57 12.39
CA SER A 27 -6.92 -1.48 13.84
C SER A 27 -5.88 -0.40 14.21
N LEU A 28 -5.09 0.07 13.22
CA LEU A 28 -4.04 1.07 13.42
C LEU A 28 -4.65 2.47 13.55
N SER A 29 -4.98 2.86 14.78
CA SER A 29 -5.59 4.17 15.09
C SER A 29 -4.57 5.30 15.29
N ASN A 30 -3.32 4.98 15.60
CA ASN A 30 -2.28 5.95 15.97
C ASN A 30 -1.33 6.32 14.81
N ARG A 31 -1.58 5.85 13.59
CA ARG A 31 -0.69 6.06 12.46
C ARG A 31 -1.46 6.12 11.15
N THR A 32 -1.23 7.17 10.36
CA THR A 32 -1.73 7.26 8.99
C THR A 32 -1.07 6.17 8.14
N TRP A 33 -1.90 5.37 7.47
CA TRP A 33 -1.47 4.32 6.57
C TRP A 33 -2.22 4.39 5.24
N HIS A 34 -1.64 3.75 4.22
CA HIS A 34 -2.25 3.54 2.93
C HIS A 34 -1.73 2.24 2.34
N ILE A 35 -2.58 1.55 1.60
CA ILE A 35 -2.23 0.34 0.86
C ILE A 35 -2.43 0.58 -0.63
N GLN A 36 -1.41 0.28 -1.42
CA GLN A 36 -1.44 0.41 -2.87
C GLN A 36 -1.14 -0.94 -3.52
N GLY A 37 -2.06 -1.42 -4.35
CA GLY A 37 -1.85 -2.59 -5.19
C GLY A 37 -0.95 -2.29 -6.38
N GLY A 38 -0.04 -3.20 -6.71
CA GLY A 38 0.85 -3.00 -7.84
C GLY A 38 1.70 -4.20 -8.21
N SER A 39 2.56 -3.98 -9.21
CA SER A 39 3.49 -4.98 -9.73
C SER A 39 4.82 -4.31 -10.00
N ALA A 40 5.83 -4.66 -9.20
CA ALA A 40 7.16 -4.05 -9.30
C ALA A 40 7.85 -4.32 -10.65
N THR A 41 7.54 -5.44 -11.31
CA THR A 41 8.13 -5.81 -12.62
C THR A 41 7.57 -4.96 -13.77
N SER A 42 6.27 -4.63 -13.70
CA SER A 42 5.63 -3.76 -14.70
C SER A 42 5.67 -2.27 -14.32
N GLY A 43 5.98 -1.96 -13.05
CA GLY A 43 5.93 -0.61 -12.50
C GLY A 43 4.52 -0.11 -12.15
N LYS A 44 3.47 -0.92 -12.38
CA LYS A 44 2.08 -0.56 -12.08
C LYS A 44 1.91 -0.27 -10.58
N GLY A 45 1.26 0.84 -10.25
CA GLY A 45 0.96 1.23 -8.87
C GLY A 45 2.12 1.91 -8.14
N LEU A 46 3.32 1.97 -8.71
CA LEU A 46 4.47 2.59 -8.04
C LEU A 46 4.33 4.12 -7.99
N TYR A 47 3.86 4.75 -9.06
CA TYR A 47 3.70 6.21 -9.10
C TYR A 47 2.67 6.68 -8.08
N GLU A 48 1.52 6.03 -8.01
CA GLU A 48 0.45 6.32 -7.06
C GLU A 48 0.92 6.09 -5.62
N ALA A 49 1.63 4.98 -5.37
CA ALA A 49 2.20 4.67 -4.07
C ALA A 49 3.18 5.77 -3.60
N MET A 50 4.07 6.20 -4.51
CA MET A 50 5.08 7.21 -4.21
C MET A 50 4.48 8.60 -4.07
N ASP A 51 3.47 8.96 -4.88
CA ASP A 51 2.76 10.22 -4.77
C ASP A 51 2.07 10.34 -3.40
N TRP A 52 1.37 9.28 -2.97
CA TRP A 52 0.79 9.23 -1.64
C TRP A 52 1.86 9.35 -0.55
N LEU A 53 2.97 8.61 -0.68
CA LEU A 53 4.05 8.64 0.30
C LEU A 53 4.66 10.03 0.41
N CYS A 54 4.96 10.70 -0.71
CA CYS A 54 5.48 12.06 -0.76
C CYS A 54 4.52 13.07 -0.12
N ALA A 55 3.22 12.95 -0.39
CA ALA A 55 2.20 13.81 0.21
C ALA A 55 2.08 13.61 1.75
N ASN A 56 2.44 12.44 2.26
CA ASN A 56 2.26 12.07 3.67
C ASN A 56 3.57 11.98 4.47
N ILE A 57 4.73 12.18 3.84
CA ILE A 57 6.06 12.13 4.48
C ILE A 57 6.31 13.32 5.43
N ASN A 58 5.58 14.43 5.28
CA ASN A 58 5.79 15.67 6.07
C ASN A 58 4.90 15.81 7.32
N THR A 59 4.27 14.74 7.80
CA THR A 59 3.47 14.80 9.03
C THR A 59 4.31 14.44 10.27
N LYS A 60 4.91 15.51 10.85
CA LYS A 60 5.62 15.63 12.15
C LYS A 60 7.04 15.04 12.24
N ALA A 61 8.01 15.95 12.30
CA ALA A 61 9.17 15.83 13.20
C ALA A 61 8.72 16.03 14.65
#